data_AF-A0A699Y6M7-F1
#
_entry.id   AF-A0A699Y6M7-F1
#
_cell.length_a   1.000
_cell.length_b   1.000
_cell.length_c   1.000
_cell.angle_alpha   90.00
_cell.angle_beta   90.00
_cell.angle_gamma   90.00
#
_symmetry.space_group_name_H-M   'P 1'
#
loop_
_entity.id
_entity.type
_entity.pdbx_description
1 polymer ?
#
loop_
_entity_poly.entity_id
_entity_poly.type
_entity_poly.pdbx_seq_one_letter_code
_entity_poly.pdbx_strand_id
1 'polypeptide(L)' 'MAGRIKQMRAELAGALRALGVPGDWSFIERQIGMFTFTGLTRPQCEALTARHHVYLTMGQ' A
#
# COMPACT_ATOMS: atom_id res chain seq x y z
N MET A 1 -9.99 9.74 -13.97
CA MET A 1 -9.39 8.52 -13.38
C MET A 1 -8.08 8.78 -12.63
N ALA A 2 -7.07 9.45 -13.20
CA ALA A 2 -5.80 9.73 -12.52
C ALA A 2 -5.93 10.52 -11.20
N GLY A 3 -6.86 11.50 -11.13
CA GLY A 3 -7.12 12.26 -9.91
C GLY A 3 -7.56 11.39 -8.72
N ARG A 4 -8.49 10.44 -8.96
CA ARG A 4 -8.93 9.49 -7.93
C ARG A 4 -7.79 8.63 -7.42
N ILE A 5 -6.91 8.15 -8.31
CA ILE A 5 -5.74 7.34 -7.91
C ILE A 5 -4.82 8.15 -6.98
N LYS A 6 -4.56 9.42 -7.30
CA LYS A 6 -3.76 10.31 -6.44
C LYS A 6 -4.41 10.50 -5.07
N GLN A 7 -5.73 10.68 -5.02
CA GLN A 7 -6.48 10.77 -3.77
C GLN A 7 -6.36 9.50 -2.93
N MET A 8 -6.60 8.32 -3.50
CA MET A 8 -6.51 7.04 -2.79
C MET A 8 -5.11 6.79 -2.22
N ARG A 9 -4.06 7.23 -2.92
CA ARG A 9 -2.67 7.16 -2.43
C ARG A 9 -2.48 8.00 -1.17
N ALA A 10 -2.98 9.24 -1.17
CA ALA A 10 -2.90 10.13 -0.02
C ALA A 10 -3.71 9.60 1.17
N GLU A 11 -4.91 9.06 0.92
CA GLU A 11 -5.75 8.47 1.96
C GLU A 11 -5.09 7.24 2.60
N LEU A 12 -4.54 6.32 1.80
CA LEU A 12 -3.84 5.15 2.32
C LEU A 12 -2.60 5.54 3.14
N ALA A 13 -1.74 6.40 2.61
CA ALA A 13 -0.54 6.84 3.31
C ALA A 13 -0.87 7.62 4.60
N GLY A 14 -1.93 8.44 4.56
CA GLY A 14 -2.45 9.15 5.73
C GLY A 14 -2.97 8.21 6.81
N ALA A 15 -3.76 7.20 6.42
CA ALA A 15 -4.30 6.19 7.35
C ALA A 15 -3.18 5.38 8.03
N LEU A 16 -2.16 4.95 7.27
CA LEU A 16 -1.00 4.22 7.81
C LEU A 16 -0.21 5.06 8.81
N ARG A 17 -0.01 6.35 8.53
CA ARG A 17 0.62 7.29 9.47
C ARG A 17 -0.21 7.51 10.73
N ALA A 18 -1.53 7.69 10.58
CA ALA A 18 -2.43 7.90 11.72
C ALA A 18 -2.49 6.68 12.65
N LEU A 19 -2.37 5.47 12.10
CA LEU A 19 -2.27 4.22 12.85
C LEU A 19 -0.87 3.96 13.43
N GLY A 20 0.11 4.82 13.17
CA GLY A 20 1.48 4.67 13.65
C GLY A 20 2.20 3.44 13.07
N VAL A 21 1.83 3.00 11.86
CA VAL A 21 2.45 1.82 11.24
C VAL A 21 3.94 2.08 11.01
N PRO A 22 4.85 1.24 11.54
CA PRO A 22 6.29 1.44 11.40
C PRO A 22 6.73 1.55 9.94
N GLY A 23 7.67 2.45 9.66
CA GLY A 23 8.25 2.67 8.32
C GLY A 23 7.84 3.99 7.66
N ASP A 24 8.50 4.34 6.56
CA ASP A 24 8.12 5.49 5.72
C ASP A 24 7.13 5.05 4.64
N TRP A 25 5.91 5.60 4.68
CA TRP A 25 4.85 5.34 3.72
C TRP A 25 4.68 6.47 2.68
N SER A 26 5.56 7.49 2.69
CA SER A 26 5.51 8.62 1.75
C SER A 26 5.76 8.21 0.30
N PHE A 27 6.40 7.06 0.06
CA PHE A 27 6.63 6.54 -1.29
C PHE A 27 5.32 6.22 -2.05
N ILE A 28 4.23 5.90 -1.35
CA ILE A 28 2.93 5.59 -1.98
C ILE A 28 2.40 6.79 -2.78
N GLU A 29 2.65 8.00 -2.27
CA GLU A 29 2.24 9.27 -2.90
C GLU A 29 3.19 9.71 -4.01
N ARG A 30 4.47 9.32 -3.96
CA ARG A 30 5.49 9.68 -4.96
C ARG A 30 5.41 8.85 -6.24
N GLN A 31 4.86 7.63 -6.16
CA GLN A 31 4.75 6.73 -7.31
C GLN A 31 3.62 7.17 -8.27
N ILE A 32 3.87 7.02 -9.57
CA ILE A 32 2.92 7.35 -10.64
C ILE A 32 2.36 6.08 -11.31
N GLY A 33 1.20 6.21 -11.95
CA GLY A 33 0.52 5.11 -12.61
C GLY A 33 -0.49 4.40 -11.71
N MET A 34 -0.96 3.24 -12.18
CA MET A 34 -2.08 2.51 -11.57
C MET A 34 -1.67 1.69 -10.34
N PHE A 35 -0.42 1.22 -10.30
CA PHE A 35 0.06 0.30 -9.28
C PHE A 35 1.07 0.98 -8.35
N THR A 36 1.30 0.37 -7.19
CA THR A 36 2.38 0.76 -6.28
C THR A 36 3.11 -0.46 -5.77
N PHE A 37 4.43 -0.36 -5.70
CA PHE A 37 5.23 -1.30 -4.92
C PHE A 37 5.12 -0.94 -3.45
N THR A 38 4.51 -1.82 -2.65
CA THR A 38 4.25 -1.62 -1.22
C THR A 38 5.46 -1.92 -0.32
N GLY A 39 6.49 -2.59 -0.86
CA GLY A 39 7.64 -3.06 -0.07
C GLY A 39 7.31 -4.19 0.92
N LEU A 40 6.09 -4.74 0.87
CA LEU A 40 5.71 -5.86 1.72
C LEU A 40 6.45 -7.13 1.32
N THR A 41 6.96 -7.82 2.33
CA THR A 41 7.58 -9.13 2.18
C THR A 41 6.52 -10.19 1.84
N ARG A 42 6.94 -11.30 1.23
CA ARG A 42 6.05 -12.44 0.93
C ARG A 42 5.22 -12.90 2.15
N PRO A 43 5.80 -13.11 3.35
CA PRO A 43 5.01 -13.47 4.53
C PRO A 43 3.94 -12.44 4.92
N GLN A 44 4.21 -11.14 4.73
CA GLN A 44 3.23 -10.09 5.00
C GLN A 44 2.08 -10.12 3.98
N CYS A 45 2.38 -10.35 2.69
CA CYS A 45 1.35 -10.51 1.67
C CYS A 45 0.46 -11.74 1.91
N GLU A 46 1.05 -12.86 2.33
CA GLU A 46 0.32 -14.08 2.70
C GLU A 46 -0.58 -13.85 3.92
N ALA A 47 -0.09 -13.14 4.95
CA ALA A 47 -0.89 -12.79 6.11
C ALA A 47 -2.10 -11.90 5.74
N LEU A 48 -1.90 -10.91 4.87
CA LEU A 48 -2.98 -10.06 4.36
C LEU A 48 -4.02 -10.85 3.57
N THR A 49 -3.57 -11.82 2.76
CA THR A 49 -4.46 -12.68 1.99
C THR A 49 -5.27 -13.61 2.89
N ALA A 50 -4.60 -14.31 3.81
CA ALA A 50 -5.22 -15.34 4.63
C ALA A 50 -6.15 -14.80 5.72
N ARG A 51 -5.82 -13.65 6.33
CA ARG A 51 -6.56 -13.11 7.48
C ARG A 51 -7.54 -12.00 7.11
N HIS A 52 -7.25 -11.26 6.05
CA HIS A 52 -7.99 -10.05 5.69
C HIS A 52 -8.56 -10.10 4.26
N HIS A 53 -8.31 -11.18 3.51
CA HIS A 53 -8.76 -11.34 2.12
C HIS A 53 -8.33 -10.19 1.21
N VAL A 54 -7.15 -9.61 1.48
CA VAL A 54 -6.54 -8.57 0.64
C VAL A 54 -5.49 -9.24 -0.25
N TYR A 55 -5.80 -9.34 -1.54
CA TYR A 55 -4.96 -10.01 -2.54
C TYR A 55 -4.04 -9.01 -3.24
N LEU A 56 -2.75 -9.32 -3.27
CA LEU A 56 -1.70 -8.44 -3.78
C LEU A 56 -0.70 -9.29 -4.58
N THR A 57 0.00 -8.68 -5.53
CA THR A 57 1.12 -9.36 -6.20
C THR A 57 2.27 -9.54 -5.23
N MET A 58 2.69 -10.79 -5.04
CA MET A 58 3.87 -11.13 -4.25
C MET A 58 5.11 -10.80 -5.09
N GLY A 59 5.88 -9.78 -4.68
CA GLY A 59 7.21 -9.54 -5.25
C GLY A 59 8.07 -10.80 -5.08
N GLN A 60 8.96 -11.05 -6.05
CA GLN A 60 9.98 -12.09 -5.90
C GLN A 60 11.00 -11.68 -4.84
#